data_AF-A0A938FFT2-F1
#
_entry.id   AF-A0A938FFT2-F1
#
_cell.length_a   1.000
_cell.length_b   1.000
_cell.length_c   1.000
_cell.angle_alpha   90.00
_cell.angle_beta   90.00
_cell.angle_gamma   90.00
#
_symmetry.space_group_name_H-M   'P 1'
#
loop_
_entity.id
_entity.type
_entity.pdbx_description
1 polymer ?
#
loop_
_entity_poly.entity_id
_entity_poly.type
_entity_poly.pdbx_seq_one_letter_code
_entity_poly.pdbx_strand_id
1 'polypeptide(L)'
;NPPAPSAQDLALVEQLLTPLGSTEQVTETEVDAVTVISGSGPAYLFYLAEAMVEAAVSLGLSAEVATRLVNETLSGSAELLRVSNSLANKLRNDVTSKGGVTLAATSYLDDNAIKSHLVAAIAAAHERAKEMARVSSNS
;
A
#
# COMPACT_ATOMS: atom_id res chain seq x y z
N ASN A 1 -13.49 32.59 2.80
CA ASN A 1 -13.16 31.50 1.87
C ASN A 1 -12.63 32.08 0.58
N PRO A 2 -11.43 31.67 0.13
CA PRO A 2 -11.03 31.92 -1.25
C PRO A 2 -12.04 31.27 -2.21
N PRO A 3 -12.19 31.78 -3.44
CA PRO A 3 -13.01 31.13 -4.47
C PRO A 3 -12.49 29.71 -4.73
N ALA A 4 -13.41 28.81 -5.09
CA ALA A 4 -13.02 27.47 -5.53
C ALA A 4 -12.03 27.57 -6.71
N PRO A 5 -11.03 26.68 -6.80
CA PRO A 5 -10.06 26.71 -7.87
C PRO A 5 -10.77 26.61 -9.23
N SER A 6 -10.30 27.40 -10.19
CA SER A 6 -10.81 27.36 -11.55
C SER A 6 -10.36 26.08 -12.27
N ALA A 7 -11.00 25.76 -13.40
CA ALA A 7 -10.55 24.64 -14.25
C ALA A 7 -9.09 24.83 -14.74
N GLN A 8 -8.64 26.07 -14.89
CA GLN A 8 -7.25 26.38 -15.26
C GLN A 8 -6.28 26.11 -14.11
N ASP A 9 -6.68 26.42 -12.87
CA ASP A 9 -5.87 26.12 -11.68
C ASP A 9 -5.72 24.61 -11.50
N LEU A 10 -6.82 23.85 -11.65
CA LEU A 10 -6.80 22.38 -11.57
C LEU A 10 -5.90 21.77 -12.64
N ALA A 11 -6.04 22.21 -13.90
CA ALA A 11 -5.21 21.71 -15.00
C ALA A 11 -3.72 22.03 -14.82
N LEU A 12 -3.39 23.21 -14.27
CA LEU A 12 -2.01 23.58 -13.96
C LEU A 12 -1.42 22.67 -12.87
N VAL A 13 -2.17 22.44 -11.78
CA VAL A 13 -1.73 21.55 -10.69
C VAL A 13 -1.54 20.13 -11.20
N GLU A 14 -2.48 19.61 -11.99
CA GLU A 14 -2.38 18.28 -12.58
C GLU A 14 -1.13 18.15 -13.47
N GLN A 15 -0.86 19.14 -14.33
CA GLN A 15 0.34 19.16 -15.17
C GLN A 15 1.64 19.16 -14.35
N LEU A 16 1.67 19.89 -13.23
CA LEU A 16 2.84 19.95 -12.36
C LEU A 16 3.09 18.64 -11.62
N LEU A 17 2.03 17.91 -11.26
CA LEU A 17 2.12 16.68 -10.48
C LEU A 17 2.27 15.42 -11.33
N THR A 18 1.81 15.43 -12.59
CA THR A 18 1.88 14.28 -13.52
C THR A 18 3.27 13.62 -13.61
N PRO A 19 4.42 14.35 -13.62
CA PRO A 19 5.73 13.71 -13.66
C PRO A 19 6.08 12.90 -12.40
N LEU A 20 5.40 13.15 -11.27
CA LEU A 20 5.62 12.48 -9.99
C LEU A 20 4.76 11.22 -9.84
N GLY A 21 3.76 11.02 -10.71
CA GLY A 21 2.86 9.88 -10.68
C GLY A 21 1.44 10.25 -11.05
N SER A 22 0.53 9.30 -10.84
CA SER A 22 -0.91 9.51 -11.02
C SER A 22 -1.47 10.46 -9.97
N THR A 23 -2.45 11.27 -10.38
CA THR A 23 -3.16 12.21 -9.51
C THR A 23 -4.64 11.86 -9.44
N GLU A 24 -5.24 12.02 -8.27
CA GLU A 24 -6.67 11.81 -8.06
C GLU A 24 -7.27 13.06 -7.40
N GLN A 25 -8.43 13.50 -7.90
CA GLN A 25 -9.18 14.57 -7.26
C GLN A 25 -10.02 13.99 -6.14
N VAL A 26 -9.88 14.56 -4.94
CA VAL A 26 -10.57 14.10 -3.74
C VAL A 26 -11.23 15.28 -3.03
N THR A 27 -12.26 14.98 -2.25
CA THR A 27 -12.91 15.93 -1.36
C THR A 27 -12.07 16.17 -0.11
N GLU A 28 -12.31 17.29 0.58
CA GLU A 28 -11.66 17.60 1.86
C GLU A 28 -11.82 16.46 2.89
N THR A 29 -12.99 15.81 2.90
CA THR A 29 -13.29 14.69 3.82
C THR A 29 -12.52 13.40 3.50
N GLU A 30 -11.95 13.29 2.29
CA GLU A 30 -11.18 12.13 1.85
C GLU A 30 -9.67 12.32 2.03
N VAL A 31 -9.19 13.54 2.29
CA VAL A 31 -7.76 13.87 2.41
C VAL A 31 -7.07 12.99 3.45
N ASP A 32 -7.63 12.87 4.66
CA ASP A 32 -7.07 12.04 5.73
C ASP A 32 -6.96 10.55 5.32
N ALA A 33 -7.93 10.05 4.55
CA ALA A 33 -7.91 8.68 4.05
C ALA A 33 -6.81 8.49 3.00
N VAL A 34 -6.68 9.44 2.06
CA VAL A 34 -5.60 9.45 1.07
C VAL A 34 -4.24 9.49 1.75
N THR A 35 -4.02 10.38 2.72
CA THR A 35 -2.74 10.51 3.42
C THR A 35 -2.31 9.19 4.09
N VAL A 36 -3.24 8.46 4.71
CA VAL A 36 -2.94 7.19 5.39
C VAL A 36 -2.63 6.07 4.40
N ILE A 37 -3.25 6.10 3.22
CA ILE A 37 -3.02 5.08 2.18
C ILE A 37 -1.79 5.38 1.33
N SER A 38 -1.60 6.60 0.85
CA SER A 38 -0.51 6.96 -0.06
C SER A 38 0.72 7.50 0.67
N GLY A 39 0.53 8.29 1.73
CA GLY A 39 1.62 8.86 2.52
C GLY A 39 2.29 7.83 3.43
N SER A 40 1.50 7.03 4.14
CA SER A 40 2.02 5.94 4.99
C SER A 40 2.12 4.58 4.28
N GLY A 41 1.50 4.44 3.11
CA GLY A 41 1.49 3.22 2.30
C GLY A 41 2.85 2.54 2.08
N PRO A 42 3.91 3.29 1.69
CA PRO A 42 5.23 2.72 1.51
C PRO A 42 5.78 2.02 2.76
N ALA A 43 5.50 2.54 3.96
CA ALA A 43 5.96 1.92 5.20
C ALA A 43 5.32 0.54 5.43
N TYR A 44 4.06 0.33 5.03
CA TYR A 44 3.40 -0.97 5.13
C TYR A 44 4.05 -2.00 4.20
N LEU A 45 4.45 -1.57 3.00
CA LEU A 45 5.18 -2.45 2.06
C LEU A 45 6.60 -2.75 2.53
N PHE A 46 7.31 -1.77 3.12
CA PHE A 46 8.63 -2.00 3.69
C PHE A 46 8.58 -2.94 4.90
N TYR A 47 7.55 -2.83 5.74
CA TYR A 47 7.32 -3.76 6.84
C TYR A 47 7.09 -5.19 6.35
N LEU A 48 6.29 -5.36 5.28
CA LEU A 48 6.13 -6.67 4.63
C LEU A 48 7.45 -7.19 4.04
N ALA A 49 8.22 -6.32 3.39
CA ALA A 49 9.51 -6.66 2.80
C ALA A 49 10.49 -7.16 3.88
N GLU A 50 10.57 -6.47 5.01
CA GLU A 50 11.38 -6.84 6.17
C GLU A 50 11.05 -8.27 6.64
N ALA A 51 9.76 -8.55 6.90
CA ALA A 51 9.31 -9.89 7.31
C ALA A 51 9.62 -10.97 6.25
N MET A 52 9.51 -10.65 4.96
CA MET A 52 9.84 -11.60 3.88
C MET A 52 11.34 -11.87 3.81
N VAL A 53 12.19 -10.86 4.05
CA VAL A 53 13.66 -11.03 4.09
C VAL A 53 14.04 -11.89 5.30
N GLU A 54 13.47 -11.64 6.47
CA GLU A 54 13.70 -12.47 7.66
C GLU A 54 13.33 -13.94 7.42
N ALA A 55 12.16 -14.19 6.82
CA ALA A 55 11.74 -15.53 6.44
C ALA A 55 12.73 -16.19 5.47
N ALA A 56 13.12 -15.49 4.40
CA ALA A 56 14.08 -15.98 3.42
C ALA A 56 15.44 -16.33 4.04
N VAL A 57 15.95 -15.51 4.97
CA VAL A 57 17.19 -15.78 5.71
C VAL A 57 17.04 -17.00 6.61
N SER A 58 15.92 -17.14 7.33
CA SER A 58 15.66 -18.32 8.16
C SER A 58 15.58 -19.64 7.36
N LEU A 59 15.24 -19.55 6.07
CA LEU A 59 15.23 -20.66 5.12
C LEU A 59 16.62 -20.96 4.53
N GLY A 60 17.65 -20.21 4.93
CA GLY A 60 19.06 -20.46 4.59
C GLY A 60 19.63 -19.57 3.49
N LEU A 61 18.90 -18.55 3.02
CA LEU A 61 19.46 -17.58 2.07
C LEU A 61 20.37 -16.57 2.78
N SER A 62 21.38 -16.06 2.05
CA SER A 62 22.12 -14.90 2.54
C SER A 62 21.20 -13.67 2.56
N ALA A 63 21.43 -12.76 3.50
CA ALA A 63 20.66 -11.52 3.59
C ALA A 63 20.66 -10.75 2.26
N GLU A 64 21.81 -10.70 1.57
CA GLU A 64 21.95 -10.03 0.27
C GLU A 64 21.06 -10.66 -0.82
N VAL A 65 21.03 -12.00 -0.91
CA VAL A 65 20.17 -12.71 -1.88
C VAL A 65 18.70 -12.56 -1.50
N ALA A 66 18.37 -12.70 -0.22
CA ALA A 66 17.01 -12.52 0.31
C ALA A 66 16.45 -11.13 -0.03
N THR A 67 17.20 -10.07 0.29
CA THR A 67 16.80 -8.68 -0.01
C THR A 67 16.57 -8.47 -1.51
N ARG A 68 17.47 -8.97 -2.38
CA ARG A 68 17.27 -8.84 -3.83
C ARG A 68 16.00 -9.54 -4.30
N LEU A 69 15.78 -10.79 -3.88
CA LEU A 69 14.61 -11.57 -4.29
C LEU A 69 13.31 -10.92 -3.82
N VAL A 70 13.26 -10.41 -2.59
CA VAL A 70 12.09 -9.73 -2.04
C VAL A 70 11.82 -8.42 -2.79
N ASN A 71 12.85 -7.62 -3.07
CA ASN A 71 12.69 -6.36 -3.81
C ASN A 71 12.14 -6.61 -5.22
N GLU A 72 12.68 -7.58 -5.96
CA GLU A 72 12.17 -7.93 -7.29
C GLU A 72 10.75 -8.50 -7.23
N THR A 73 10.44 -9.31 -6.22
CA THR A 73 9.09 -9.86 -6.01
C THR A 73 8.07 -8.76 -5.77
N LEU A 74 8.38 -7.79 -4.92
CA LEU A 74 7.50 -6.65 -4.64
C LEU A 74 7.33 -5.76 -5.87
N SER A 75 8.44 -5.41 -6.53
CA SER A 75 8.43 -4.58 -7.74
C SER A 75 7.60 -5.22 -8.86
N GLY A 76 7.87 -6.48 -9.21
CA GLY A 76 7.15 -7.19 -10.25
C GLY A 76 5.67 -7.40 -9.93
N SER A 77 5.33 -7.65 -8.66
CA SER A 77 3.94 -7.82 -8.23
C SER A 77 3.16 -6.51 -8.27
N ALA A 78 3.78 -5.40 -7.84
CA ALA A 78 3.17 -4.07 -7.92
C ALA A 78 2.96 -3.65 -9.38
N GLU A 79 3.95 -3.90 -10.25
CA GLU A 79 3.83 -3.60 -11.68
C GLU A 79 2.73 -4.45 -12.34
N LEU A 80 2.68 -5.76 -12.06
CA LEU A 80 1.62 -6.63 -12.56
C LEU A 80 0.23 -6.13 -12.12
N LEU A 81 0.07 -5.73 -10.86
CA LEU A 81 -1.17 -5.14 -10.36
C LEU A 81 -1.53 -3.86 -11.13
N ARG A 82 -0.55 -2.99 -11.37
CA ARG A 82 -0.73 -1.72 -12.07
C ARG A 82 -1.17 -1.90 -13.53
N VAL A 83 -0.58 -2.86 -14.25
CA VAL A 83 -0.80 -3.01 -15.71
C VAL A 83 -1.92 -3.99 -16.09
N SER A 84 -2.30 -4.89 -15.19
CA SER A 84 -3.24 -5.99 -15.51
C SER A 84 -4.72 -5.58 -15.50
N ASN A 85 -5.07 -4.39 -15.01
CA ASN A 85 -6.46 -3.97 -14.74
C ASN A 85 -7.28 -5.01 -13.94
N SER A 86 -6.60 -5.89 -13.20
CA SER A 86 -7.21 -6.98 -12.44
C SER A 86 -7.24 -6.66 -10.95
N LEU A 87 -8.23 -7.21 -10.24
CA LEU A 87 -8.32 -7.08 -8.79
C LEU A 87 -7.19 -7.89 -8.11
N ALA A 88 -6.66 -7.37 -7.00
CA ALA A 88 -5.57 -8.02 -6.26
C ALA A 88 -5.92 -9.45 -5.79
N ASN A 89 -7.18 -9.71 -5.40
CA ASN A 89 -7.62 -11.05 -5.04
C ASN A 89 -7.58 -12.03 -6.23
N LYS A 90 -7.87 -11.54 -7.44
CA LYS A 90 -7.78 -12.33 -8.67
C LYS A 90 -6.33 -12.67 -8.95
N LEU A 91 -5.43 -11.68 -8.96
CA LEU A 91 -4.00 -11.92 -9.22
C LEU A 91 -3.39 -12.90 -8.21
N ARG A 92 -3.74 -12.77 -6.92
CA ARG A 92 -3.32 -13.73 -5.88
C ARG A 92 -3.83 -15.15 -6.20
N ASN A 93 -5.09 -15.27 -6.62
CA ASN A 93 -5.65 -16.58 -6.99
C ASN A 93 -4.98 -17.16 -8.25
N ASP A 94 -4.64 -16.32 -9.23
CA ASP A 94 -3.98 -16.75 -10.47
C ASP A 94 -2.58 -17.36 -10.22
N VAL A 95 -1.89 -16.95 -9.15
CA VAL A 95 -0.60 -17.52 -8.71
C VAL A 95 -0.74 -18.61 -7.63
N THR A 96 -1.96 -19.06 -7.35
CA THR A 96 -2.26 -20.05 -6.31
C THR A 96 -2.77 -21.35 -6.94
N SER A 97 -1.92 -22.38 -6.99
CA SER A 97 -2.32 -23.71 -7.42
C SER A 97 -2.96 -24.52 -6.28
N LYS A 98 -3.92 -25.40 -6.63
CA LYS A 98 -4.58 -26.29 -5.67
C LYS A 98 -3.54 -27.22 -5.01
N GLY A 99 -3.44 -27.16 -3.68
CA GLY A 99 -2.46 -27.94 -2.91
C GLY A 99 -1.01 -27.46 -3.01
N GLY A 100 -0.77 -26.29 -3.63
CA GLY A 100 0.57 -25.72 -3.77
C GLY A 100 1.05 -24.97 -2.52
N VAL A 101 2.33 -24.59 -2.53
CA VAL A 101 2.98 -23.84 -1.44
C VAL A 101 2.34 -22.48 -1.19
N THR A 102 1.90 -21.78 -2.25
CA THR A 102 1.19 -20.50 -2.14
C THR A 102 -0.11 -20.65 -1.37
N LEU A 103 -0.89 -21.71 -1.66
CA LEU A 103 -2.15 -21.96 -0.97
C LEU A 103 -1.91 -22.18 0.53
N ALA A 104 -0.94 -23.03 0.88
CA ALA A 104 -0.59 -23.32 2.26
C ALA A 104 -0.21 -22.03 3.03
N ALA A 105 0.63 -21.17 2.44
CA ALA A 105 1.00 -19.90 3.03
C ALA A 105 -0.21 -18.97 3.18
N THR A 106 -1.01 -18.76 2.14
CA THR A 106 -2.17 -17.86 2.19
C THR A 106 -3.27 -18.32 3.14
N SER A 107 -3.50 -19.64 3.24
CA SER A 107 -4.43 -20.21 4.22
C SER A 107 -3.96 -19.95 5.64
N TYR A 108 -2.66 -20.13 5.92
CA TYR A 108 -2.11 -19.80 7.24
C TYR A 108 -2.29 -18.31 7.58
N LEU A 109 -2.07 -17.40 6.62
CA LEU A 109 -2.29 -15.96 6.83
C LEU A 109 -3.76 -15.63 7.11
N ASP A 110 -4.70 -16.28 6.42
CA ASP A 110 -6.14 -16.07 6.61
C ASP A 110 -6.60 -16.66 7.96
N ASP A 111 -6.15 -17.86 8.33
CA ASP A 111 -6.47 -18.52 9.61
C ASP A 111 -5.96 -17.73 10.83
N ASN A 112 -4.88 -16.95 10.64
CA ASN A 112 -4.31 -16.06 11.66
C ASN A 112 -4.79 -14.60 11.53
N ALA A 113 -5.84 -14.36 10.74
CA ALA A 113 -6.49 -13.06 10.57
C ALA A 113 -5.54 -11.92 10.14
N ILE A 114 -4.44 -12.23 9.44
CA ILE A 114 -3.42 -11.23 9.06
C ILE A 114 -4.03 -10.10 8.23
N LYS A 115 -4.94 -10.43 7.31
CA LYS A 115 -5.66 -9.43 6.51
C LYS A 115 -6.48 -8.48 7.39
N SER A 116 -7.17 -9.01 8.40
CA SER A 116 -7.97 -8.21 9.33
C SER A 116 -7.09 -7.33 10.21
N HIS A 117 -5.95 -7.84 10.69
CA HIS A 117 -4.98 -7.06 11.46
C HIS A 117 -4.39 -5.91 10.63
N LEU A 118 -4.09 -6.13 9.36
CA LEU A 118 -3.62 -5.06 8.46
C LEU A 118 -4.68 -3.97 8.27
N VAL A 119 -5.94 -4.35 8.06
CA VAL A 119 -7.06 -3.38 7.98
C VAL A 119 -7.19 -2.58 9.27
N ALA A 120 -7.10 -3.25 10.43
CA ALA A 120 -7.18 -2.59 11.73
C ALA A 120 -5.99 -1.65 11.98
N ALA A 121 -4.78 -2.01 11.56
CA ALA A 121 -3.59 -1.16 11.68
C ALA A 121 -3.73 0.13 10.85
N ILE A 122 -4.23 0.02 9.62
CA ILE A 122 -4.50 1.18 8.75
C ILE A 122 -5.60 2.06 9.34
N ALA A 123 -6.67 1.45 9.89
CA ALA A 123 -7.72 2.21 10.58
C ALA A 123 -7.18 2.97 11.79
N ALA A 124 -6.28 2.36 12.58
CA ALA A 124 -5.62 3.02 13.70
C ALA A 124 -4.74 4.20 13.24
N ALA A 125 -4.02 4.05 12.14
CA ALA A 125 -3.25 5.16 11.54
C ALA A 125 -4.16 6.32 11.10
N HIS A 126 -5.35 6.01 10.58
CA HIS A 126 -6.33 7.03 10.20
C HIS A 126 -6.95 7.76 11.39
N GLU A 127 -7.30 7.06 12.47
CA GLU A 127 -7.74 7.72 13.69
C GLU A 127 -6.64 8.62 14.28
N ARG A 128 -5.38 8.19 14.20
CA ARG A 128 -4.25 9.03 14.61
C ARG A 128 -4.09 10.28 13.75
N ALA A 129 -4.28 10.18 12.44
CA ALA A 129 -4.23 11.34 11.54
C ALA A 129 -5.30 12.38 11.92
N LYS A 130 -6.53 11.93 12.20
CA LYS A 130 -7.62 12.81 12.67
C LYS A 130 -7.30 13.50 13.98
N GLU A 131 -6.71 12.79 14.94
CA GLU A 131 -6.28 13.40 16.20
C GLU A 131 -5.27 14.53 15.97
N MET A 132 -4.28 14.29 15.11
CA MET A 132 -3.25 15.29 14.79
C MET A 132 -3.84 16.52 14.10
N ALA A 133 -4.78 16.34 13.17
CA ALA A 133 -5.46 17.45 12.51
C ALA A 133 -6.21 18.35 13.51
N ARG A 134 -6.90 17.75 14.50
CA ARG A 134 -7.61 18.48 15.56
C ARG A 134 -6.67 19.29 16.48
N VAL A 135 -5.48 18.77 16.76
CA VAL A 135 -4.49 19.48 17.58
C VAL A 135 -3.93 20.69 16.82
N SER A 136 -3.63 20.52 15.54
CA SER A 136 -3.13 21.60 14.67
C SER A 136 -4.15 22.70 14.41
N SER A 137 -5.46 22.40 14.43
CA SER A 137 -6.52 23.42 14.31
C SER A 137 -6.80 24.20 15.60
N ASN A 138 -6.34 23.69 16.75
CA ASN A 138 -6.54 24.29 18.08
C ASN A 138 -5.30 25.03 18.61
N SER A 139 -4.22 25.08 17.82
CA SER A 139 -2.95 25.76 18.13
C SER A 139 -2.79 26.99 17.24
#